data_AF-A0A2K9PBU2-F1
#
_entry.id   AF-A0A2K9PBU2-F1
#
_cell.length_a   1.000
_cell.length_b   1.000
_cell.length_c   1.000
_cell.angle_alpha   90.00
_cell.angle_beta   90.00
_cell.angle_gamma   90.00
#
_symmetry.space_group_name_H-M   'P 1'
#
loop_
_entity.id
_entity.type
_entity.pdbx_description
1 polymer ?
#
loop_
_entity_poly.entity_id
_entity_poly.type
_entity_poly.pdbx_seq_one_letter_code
_entity_poly.pdbx_strand_id
1 'polypeptide(L)'
;MTKKKEPHELKPRGRKEKVHQNNDLRSHLAGVKNLNQLTSAAQNVIKKHIRTLTESKGSKKGMVTKNILILLTMMGDISKDKTKSMLDSSELFEGNNYSKSRVNDYKKVLTGVSKELWGMFKDGTPIRTDDPKGGEYLTGEELYKLTRLLESNPTKKELSDLIKKIYPS
;
A
#
# COMPACT_ATOMS: atom_id res chain seq x y z
N MET A 1 -45.66 -16.93 20.86
CA MET A 1 -44.75 -17.88 20.19
C MET A 1 -44.56 -17.46 18.74
N THR A 2 -43.38 -16.98 18.36
CA THR A 2 -43.06 -16.69 16.94
C THR A 2 -42.74 -18.00 16.22
N LYS A 3 -43.49 -18.31 15.15
CA LYS A 3 -43.28 -19.50 14.32
C LYS A 3 -41.82 -19.53 13.83
N LYS A 4 -41.15 -20.68 14.03
CA LYS A 4 -39.84 -20.94 13.40
C LYS A 4 -40.03 -20.92 11.89
N LYS A 5 -39.22 -20.13 11.19
CA LYS A 5 -39.23 -20.05 9.73
C LYS A 5 -38.74 -21.35 9.12
N GLU A 6 -39.39 -21.75 8.03
CA GLU A 6 -39.07 -22.95 7.28
C GLU A 6 -37.71 -22.84 6.58
N PRO A 7 -36.99 -23.94 6.30
CA PRO A 7 -35.65 -23.91 5.69
C PRO A 7 -35.57 -23.16 4.36
N HIS A 8 -36.66 -23.14 3.57
CA HIS A 8 -36.75 -22.42 2.31
C HIS A 8 -37.01 -20.91 2.47
N GLU A 9 -37.42 -20.48 3.67
CA GLU A 9 -37.62 -19.07 4.05
C GLU A 9 -36.34 -18.45 4.64
N LEU A 10 -35.31 -19.27 4.88
CA LEU A 10 -34.00 -18.80 5.28
C LEU A 10 -33.30 -18.20 4.05
N LYS A 11 -33.13 -16.87 4.04
CA LYS A 11 -32.26 -16.21 3.06
C LYS A 11 -30.91 -16.94 3.05
N PRO A 12 -30.34 -17.29 1.87
CA PRO A 12 -29.01 -17.87 1.80
C PRO A 12 -28.06 -16.99 2.60
N ARG A 13 -27.41 -17.55 3.64
CA ARG A 13 -26.39 -16.82 4.39
C ARG A 13 -25.36 -16.35 3.37
N GLY A 14 -25.27 -15.03 3.17
CA GLY A 14 -24.30 -14.45 2.25
C GLY A 14 -22.91 -14.98 2.58
N ARG A 15 -22.14 -15.37 1.56
CA ARG A 15 -20.78 -15.86 1.73
C ARG A 15 -19.98 -14.83 2.52
N LYS A 16 -19.43 -15.23 3.69
CA LYS A 16 -18.55 -14.37 4.49
C LYS A 16 -17.44 -13.84 3.59
N GLU A 17 -17.18 -12.55 3.70
CA GLU A 17 -16.13 -11.92 2.93
C GLU A 17 -14.76 -12.52 3.28
N LYS A 18 -13.95 -12.81 2.26
CA LYS A 18 -12.53 -13.15 2.47
C LYS A 18 -11.72 -11.87 2.66
N VAL A 19 -11.16 -11.69 3.85
CA VAL A 19 -10.21 -10.61 4.19
C VAL A 19 -8.80 -11.06 3.80
N HIS A 20 -8.02 -10.20 3.14
CA HIS A 20 -6.61 -10.46 2.82
C HIS A 20 -5.70 -9.73 3.83
N GLN A 21 -4.67 -10.42 4.31
CA GLN A 21 -3.70 -9.85 5.26
C GLN A 21 -2.52 -9.27 4.49
N ASN A 22 -2.23 -7.99 4.73
CA ASN A 22 -1.19 -7.20 4.08
C ASN A 22 -0.13 -6.69 5.08
N ASN A 23 -0.18 -7.10 6.35
CA ASN A 23 0.70 -6.59 7.40
C ASN A 23 2.19 -6.74 7.05
N ASP A 24 2.62 -7.89 6.52
CA ASP A 24 4.03 -8.11 6.18
C ASP A 24 4.53 -7.14 5.11
N LEU A 25 3.78 -7.01 4.01
CA LEU A 25 4.13 -6.08 2.94
C LEU A 25 4.02 -4.62 3.43
N ARG A 26 3.02 -4.30 4.23
CA ARG A 26 2.87 -2.97 4.84
C ARG A 26 4.09 -2.60 5.67
N SER A 27 4.56 -3.51 6.53
CA SER A 27 5.76 -3.32 7.33
C SER A 27 7.00 -3.15 6.45
N HIS A 28 7.14 -3.97 5.40
CA HIS A 28 8.23 -3.84 4.44
C HIS A 28 8.22 -2.51 3.68
N LEU A 29 7.04 -1.97 3.37
CA LEU A 29 6.86 -0.69 2.69
C LEU A 29 6.80 0.51 3.65
N ALA A 30 7.12 0.34 4.93
CA ALA A 30 7.13 1.45 5.89
C ALA A 30 8.06 2.59 5.42
N GLY A 31 7.55 3.82 5.42
CA GLY A 31 8.28 5.00 4.95
C GLY A 31 8.26 5.25 3.43
N VAL A 32 7.72 4.31 2.63
CA VAL A 32 7.53 4.51 1.19
C VAL A 32 6.34 5.43 0.93
N LYS A 33 6.59 6.59 0.31
CA LYS A 33 5.58 7.62 0.00
C LYS A 33 5.42 7.85 -1.51
N ASN A 34 6.44 7.52 -2.30
CA ASN A 34 6.50 7.82 -3.72
C ASN A 34 6.84 6.57 -4.56
N LEU A 35 6.37 6.55 -5.81
CA LEU A 35 6.57 5.42 -6.72
C LEU A 35 8.04 5.20 -7.09
N ASN A 36 8.86 6.26 -7.13
CA ASN A 36 10.29 6.17 -7.44
C ASN A 36 11.13 5.50 -6.32
N GLN A 37 10.53 5.29 -5.14
CA GLN A 37 11.12 4.48 -4.06
C GLN A 37 10.88 2.98 -4.27
N LEU A 38 10.08 2.60 -5.29
CA LEU A 38 9.89 1.22 -5.70
C LEU A 38 10.76 0.91 -6.93
N THR A 39 11.20 -0.34 -7.04
CA THR A 39 11.86 -0.83 -8.26
C THR A 39 10.92 -0.77 -9.46
N SER A 40 11.47 -0.69 -10.67
CA SER A 40 10.65 -0.69 -11.89
C SER A 40 9.77 -1.93 -12.00
N ALA A 41 10.26 -3.09 -11.53
CA ALA A 41 9.50 -4.33 -11.50
C ALA A 41 8.27 -4.21 -10.58
N ALA A 42 8.45 -3.69 -9.36
CA ALA A 42 7.36 -3.48 -8.41
C ALA A 42 6.34 -2.45 -8.92
N GLN A 43 6.79 -1.36 -9.53
CA GLN A 43 5.88 -0.39 -10.17
C GLN A 43 5.05 -1.04 -11.28
N ASN A 44 5.66 -1.94 -12.06
CA ASN A 44 4.98 -2.65 -13.15
C ASN A 44 3.93 -3.63 -12.64
N VAL A 45 4.11 -4.25 -11.46
CA VAL A 45 3.06 -5.05 -10.80
C VAL A 45 1.82 -4.21 -10.54
N ILE A 46 1.98 -3.01 -9.95
CA ILE A 46 0.83 -2.13 -9.68
C ILE A 46 0.11 -1.77 -10.99
N LYS A 47 0.87 -1.35 -12.02
CA LYS A 47 0.33 -0.99 -13.34
C LYS A 47 -0.41 -2.17 -13.99
N LYS A 48 0.16 -3.38 -13.93
CA LYS A 48 -0.41 -4.61 -14.46
C LYS A 48 -1.78 -4.89 -13.85
N HIS A 49 -1.90 -4.91 -12.52
CA HIS A 49 -3.18 -5.17 -11.85
C HIS A 49 -4.26 -4.13 -12.15
N ILE A 50 -3.88 -2.85 -12.22
CA ILE A 50 -4.81 -1.78 -12.62
C ILE A 50 -5.27 -2.00 -14.07
N ARG A 51 -4.33 -2.26 -14.98
CA ARG A 51 -4.59 -2.46 -16.41
C ARG A 51 -5.52 -3.65 -16.66
N THR A 52 -5.21 -4.81 -16.08
CA THR A 52 -6.03 -6.03 -16.19
C THR A 52 -7.46 -5.78 -15.74
N LEU A 53 -7.65 -5.04 -14.63
CA LEU A 53 -8.98 -4.67 -14.17
C LEU A 53 -9.69 -3.74 -15.17
N THR A 54 -9.03 -2.69 -15.65
CA THR A 54 -9.65 -1.71 -16.55
C THR A 54 -10.03 -2.30 -17.91
N GLU A 55 -9.16 -3.13 -18.48
CA GLU A 55 -9.39 -3.82 -19.75
C GLU A 55 -10.58 -4.78 -19.62
N SER A 56 -10.66 -5.55 -18.53
CA SER A 56 -11.77 -6.48 -18.29
C SER A 56 -13.16 -5.81 -18.18
N LYS A 57 -13.18 -4.49 -17.96
CA LYS A 57 -14.41 -3.71 -17.76
C LYS A 57 -14.71 -2.71 -18.89
N GLY A 58 -13.86 -2.62 -19.91
CA GLY A 58 -13.97 -1.61 -20.96
C GLY A 58 -13.98 -0.16 -20.43
N SER A 59 -13.44 0.08 -19.23
CA SER A 59 -13.54 1.39 -18.57
C SER A 59 -12.30 2.23 -18.84
N LYS A 60 -12.52 3.49 -19.29
CA LYS A 60 -11.44 4.48 -19.45
C LYS A 60 -10.98 5.11 -18.11
N LYS A 61 -11.74 4.93 -17.01
CA LYS A 61 -11.40 5.50 -15.68
C LYS A 61 -10.49 4.54 -14.90
N GLY A 62 -9.20 4.65 -15.19
CA GLY A 62 -8.13 3.94 -14.47
C GLY A 62 -8.03 4.31 -12.99
N MET A 63 -7.45 3.42 -12.19
CA MET A 63 -6.99 3.75 -10.84
C MET A 63 -5.63 4.43 -10.94
N VAL A 64 -5.31 5.31 -9.98
CA VAL A 64 -4.01 5.97 -9.92
C VAL A 64 -3.02 5.07 -9.17
N THR A 65 -1.89 4.74 -9.81
CA THR A 65 -0.83 3.87 -9.25
C THR A 65 -0.33 4.37 -7.89
N LYS A 66 -0.14 5.69 -7.75
CA LYS A 66 0.29 6.31 -6.48
C LYS A 66 -0.72 6.05 -5.35
N ASN A 67 -2.01 6.14 -5.65
CA ASN A 67 -3.06 5.91 -4.67
C ASN A 67 -3.11 4.44 -4.23
N ILE A 68 -2.87 3.49 -5.13
CA ILE A 68 -2.76 2.07 -4.79
C ILE A 68 -1.57 1.81 -3.86
N LEU A 69 -0.41 2.41 -4.15
CA LEU A 69 0.76 2.33 -3.27
C LEU A 69 0.41 2.85 -1.86
N ILE A 70 -0.14 4.05 -1.76
CA ILE A 70 -0.47 4.66 -0.46
C ILE A 70 -1.46 3.79 0.34
N LEU A 71 -2.51 3.27 -0.32
CA LEU A 71 -3.44 2.36 0.36
C LEU A 71 -2.74 1.10 0.89
N LEU A 72 -1.79 0.53 0.15
CA LEU A 72 -1.02 -0.64 0.61
C LEU A 72 -0.08 -0.33 1.79
N THR A 73 0.45 0.89 1.90
CA THR A 73 1.29 1.28 3.05
C THR A 73 0.46 1.62 4.29
N MET A 74 -0.82 1.94 4.12
CA MET A 74 -1.71 2.27 5.24
C MET A 74 -2.53 1.08 5.75
N MET A 75 -2.91 0.14 4.88
CA MET A 75 -3.85 -0.94 5.21
C MET A 75 -3.14 -2.23 5.61
N GLY A 76 -3.33 -2.67 6.87
CA GLY A 76 -2.88 -3.99 7.34
C GLY A 76 -3.78 -5.13 6.90
N ASP A 77 -5.09 -4.89 6.88
CA ASP A 77 -6.13 -5.80 6.43
C ASP A 77 -6.89 -5.21 5.22
N ILE A 78 -7.18 -6.06 4.23
CA ILE A 78 -7.86 -5.66 3.00
C ILE A 78 -9.24 -6.33 2.95
N SER A 79 -10.25 -5.56 3.34
CA SER A 79 -11.68 -5.88 3.31
C SER A 79 -12.48 -4.79 2.60
N LYS A 80 -13.71 -5.07 2.18
CA LYS A 80 -14.59 -4.08 1.52
C LYS A 80 -14.85 -2.89 2.44
N ASP A 81 -15.13 -3.16 3.71
CA ASP A 81 -15.44 -2.11 4.68
C ASP A 81 -14.22 -1.25 4.95
N LYS A 82 -13.03 -1.85 5.11
CA LYS A 82 -11.79 -1.10 5.30
C LYS A 82 -11.41 -0.31 4.04
N THR A 83 -11.52 -0.91 2.85
CA THR A 83 -11.28 -0.21 1.58
C THR A 83 -12.26 0.96 1.43
N LYS A 84 -13.54 0.79 1.74
CA LYS A 84 -14.52 1.87 1.68
C LYS A 84 -14.17 2.98 2.66
N SER A 85 -13.93 2.64 3.92
CA SER A 85 -13.56 3.61 4.96
C SER A 85 -12.35 4.44 4.54
N MET A 86 -11.30 3.82 4.01
CA MET A 86 -10.11 4.52 3.53
C MET A 86 -10.38 5.43 2.32
N LEU A 87 -11.22 4.99 1.38
CA LEU A 87 -11.59 5.81 0.22
C LEU A 87 -12.48 6.99 0.61
N ASP A 88 -13.33 6.83 1.62
CA ASP A 88 -14.25 7.87 2.09
C ASP A 88 -13.53 8.89 3.01
N SER A 89 -12.51 8.47 3.77
CA SER A 89 -11.89 9.30 4.81
C SER A 89 -10.56 9.96 4.41
N SER A 90 -9.93 9.53 3.32
CA SER A 90 -8.63 10.06 2.91
C SER A 90 -8.81 11.22 1.93
N GLU A 91 -8.17 12.36 2.21
CA GLU A 91 -8.12 13.56 1.36
C GLU A 91 -7.73 13.25 -0.10
N LEU A 92 -6.86 12.24 -0.31
CA LEU A 92 -6.45 11.76 -1.65
C LEU A 92 -7.61 11.31 -2.55
N PHE A 93 -8.78 11.06 -1.96
CA PHE A 93 -9.97 10.55 -2.62
C PHE A 93 -11.19 11.45 -2.41
N GLU A 94 -11.03 12.58 -1.71
CA GLU A 94 -12.08 13.53 -1.39
C GLU A 94 -12.83 14.01 -2.64
N GLY A 95 -14.12 14.30 -2.48
CA GLY A 95 -15.01 14.69 -3.59
C GLY A 95 -15.48 13.53 -4.47
N ASN A 96 -15.06 12.28 -4.22
CA ASN A 96 -15.51 11.11 -4.97
C ASN A 96 -16.45 10.23 -4.14
N ASN A 97 -17.70 10.07 -4.57
CA ASN A 97 -18.60 9.07 -4.01
C ASN A 97 -18.38 7.70 -4.67
N TYR A 98 -17.62 6.82 -4.03
CA TYR A 98 -17.28 5.51 -4.58
C TYR A 98 -18.44 4.50 -4.46
N SER A 99 -18.91 4.02 -5.61
CA SER A 99 -19.91 2.94 -5.66
C SER A 99 -19.39 1.64 -5.05
N LYS A 100 -20.30 0.77 -4.59
CA LYS A 100 -19.95 -0.59 -4.08
C LYS A 100 -19.10 -1.40 -5.07
N SER A 101 -19.39 -1.25 -6.37
CA SER A 101 -18.62 -1.89 -7.44
C SER A 101 -17.18 -1.39 -7.47
N ARG A 102 -16.97 -0.06 -7.34
CA ARG A 102 -15.64 0.54 -7.35
C ARG A 102 -14.83 0.22 -6.09
N VAL A 103 -15.47 0.18 -4.92
CA VAL A 103 -14.83 -0.32 -3.68
C VAL A 103 -14.32 -1.75 -3.87
N ASN A 104 -15.15 -2.62 -4.45
CA ASN A 104 -14.76 -4.01 -4.72
C ASN A 104 -13.62 -4.11 -5.73
N ASP A 105 -13.56 -3.20 -6.71
CA ASP A 105 -12.45 -3.12 -7.64
C ASP A 105 -11.14 -2.73 -6.95
N TYR A 106 -11.16 -1.71 -6.10
CA TYR A 106 -9.99 -1.32 -5.30
C TYR A 106 -9.52 -2.50 -4.45
N LYS A 107 -10.44 -3.18 -3.78
CA LYS A 107 -10.12 -4.37 -2.99
C LYS A 107 -9.42 -5.45 -3.84
N LYS A 108 -9.93 -5.74 -5.04
CA LYS A 108 -9.34 -6.74 -5.95
C LYS A 108 -7.92 -6.35 -6.35
N VAL A 109 -7.71 -5.11 -6.79
CA VAL A 109 -6.40 -4.60 -7.19
C VAL A 109 -5.43 -4.62 -6.00
N LEU A 110 -5.82 -4.09 -4.85
CA LEU A 110 -4.99 -4.09 -3.65
C LEU A 110 -4.59 -5.51 -3.22
N THR A 111 -5.53 -6.46 -3.27
CA THR A 111 -5.24 -7.87 -2.94
C THR A 111 -4.27 -8.50 -3.95
N GLY A 112 -4.46 -8.25 -5.25
CA GLY A 112 -3.59 -8.79 -6.31
C GLY A 112 -2.18 -8.24 -6.22
N VAL A 113 -2.05 -6.91 -6.10
CA VAL A 113 -0.77 -6.22 -5.95
C VAL A 113 -0.07 -6.69 -4.67
N SER A 114 -0.78 -6.76 -3.54
CA SER A 114 -0.19 -7.20 -2.26
C SER A 114 0.44 -8.59 -2.37
N LYS A 115 -0.27 -9.54 -2.99
CA LYS A 115 0.22 -10.91 -3.17
C LYS A 115 1.42 -10.98 -4.09
N GLU A 116 1.37 -10.32 -5.25
CA GLU A 116 2.44 -10.40 -6.24
C GLU A 116 3.70 -9.67 -5.76
N LEU A 117 3.57 -8.50 -5.13
CA LEU A 117 4.70 -7.82 -4.50
C LEU A 117 5.31 -8.68 -3.38
N TRP A 118 4.49 -9.21 -2.47
CA TRP A 118 5.03 -10.07 -1.40
C TRP A 118 5.69 -11.35 -1.93
N GLY A 119 5.15 -11.93 -3.01
CA GLY A 119 5.78 -13.02 -3.74
C GLY A 119 7.16 -12.63 -4.27
N MET A 120 7.26 -11.49 -4.96
CA MET A 120 8.55 -10.97 -5.45
C MET A 120 9.59 -10.89 -4.33
N PHE A 121 9.23 -10.32 -3.18
CA PHE A 121 10.16 -10.21 -2.04
C PHE A 121 10.58 -11.58 -1.50
N LYS A 122 9.63 -12.51 -1.34
CA LYS A 122 9.93 -13.88 -0.90
C LYS A 122 10.86 -14.63 -1.85
N ASP A 123 10.75 -14.35 -3.15
CA ASP A 123 11.59 -14.93 -4.19
C ASP A 123 12.93 -14.17 -4.36
N GLY A 124 13.25 -13.24 -3.45
CA GLY A 124 14.49 -12.48 -3.44
C GLY A 124 14.53 -11.30 -4.41
N THR A 125 13.44 -10.99 -5.10
CA THR A 125 13.35 -9.84 -6.00
C THR A 125 13.06 -8.55 -5.21
N PRO A 126 13.92 -7.51 -5.29
CA PRO A 126 13.72 -6.28 -4.53
C PRO A 126 12.45 -5.53 -4.96
N ILE A 127 11.64 -5.13 -3.97
CA ILE A 127 10.46 -4.29 -4.17
C ILE A 127 10.83 -2.80 -4.11
N ARG A 128 11.74 -2.44 -3.21
CA ARG A 128 12.17 -1.07 -2.93
C ARG A 128 13.53 -0.78 -3.58
N THR A 129 13.79 0.49 -3.87
CA THR A 129 15.09 0.94 -4.39
C THR A 129 16.11 1.21 -3.28
N ASP A 130 15.63 1.51 -2.07
CA ASP A 130 16.43 1.64 -0.87
C ASP A 130 16.58 0.30 -0.13
N ASP A 131 17.66 0.17 0.65
CA ASP A 131 17.82 -0.97 1.56
C ASP A 131 16.81 -0.82 2.71
N PRO A 132 15.85 -1.74 2.87
CA PRO A 132 14.87 -1.70 3.97
C PRO A 132 15.53 -1.80 5.36
N LYS A 133 16.77 -2.29 5.44
CA LYS A 133 17.60 -2.29 6.65
C LYS A 133 18.43 -1.02 6.82
N GLY A 134 18.22 0.00 5.99
CA GLY A 134 18.92 1.29 6.05
C GLY A 134 19.03 1.88 7.47
N GLY A 135 17.96 1.72 8.27
CA GLY A 135 17.91 2.19 9.65
C GLY A 135 18.66 1.32 10.66
N GLU A 136 19.05 0.08 10.31
CA GLU A 136 19.90 -0.77 11.15
C GLU A 136 21.37 -0.31 11.11
N TYR A 137 21.77 0.42 10.07
CA TYR A 137 23.13 0.97 9.95
C TYR A 137 23.32 2.30 10.70
N LEU A 138 22.25 2.86 11.27
CA LEU A 138 22.29 4.11 12.04
C LEU A 138 21.77 3.85 13.45
N THR A 139 22.43 4.42 14.45
CA THR A 139 21.84 4.53 15.79
C THR A 139 20.59 5.43 15.74
N GLY A 140 19.70 5.28 16.73
CA GLY A 140 18.49 6.11 16.81
C GLY A 140 18.78 7.62 16.84
N GLU A 141 19.90 8.02 17.45
CA GLU A 141 20.32 9.43 17.49
C GLU A 141 20.80 9.93 16.13
N GLU A 142 21.57 9.12 15.39
CA GLU A 142 22.06 9.46 14.05
C GLU A 142 20.92 9.56 13.05
N LEU A 143 19.99 8.61 13.09
CA LEU A 143 18.78 8.64 12.27
C LEU A 143 17.94 9.90 12.56
N TYR A 144 17.78 10.26 13.84
CA TYR A 144 17.05 11.47 14.23
C TYR A 144 17.71 12.74 13.69
N LYS A 145 19.04 12.87 13.85
CA LYS A 145 19.81 14.03 13.33
C LYS A 145 19.71 14.13 11.81
N LEU A 146 19.84 13.00 11.10
CA LEU A 146 19.73 12.95 9.65
C LEU A 146 18.33 13.32 9.17
N THR A 147 17.29 12.80 9.82
CA THR A 147 15.89 13.10 9.47
C THR A 147 15.59 14.58 9.65
N ARG A 148 15.97 15.16 10.80
CA ARG A 148 15.82 16.60 11.07
C ARG A 148 16.54 17.48 10.04
N LEU A 149 17.77 17.09 9.67
CA LEU A 149 18.55 17.84 8.70
C LEU A 149 17.91 17.80 7.31
N LEU A 150 17.39 16.64 6.87
CA LEU A 150 16.70 16.51 5.59
C LEU A 150 15.40 17.32 5.55
N GLU A 151 14.67 17.38 6.67
CA GLU A 151 13.45 18.21 6.81
C GLU A 151 13.75 19.72 6.72
N SER A 152 14.97 20.16 7.03
CA SER A 152 15.38 21.56 6.98
C SER A 152 15.93 22.04 5.64
N ASN A 153 15.84 21.24 4.57
CA ASN A 153 16.39 21.54 3.24
C ASN A 153 17.89 21.93 3.29
N PRO A 154 18.78 20.98 3.64
CA PRO A 154 20.17 21.28 3.90
C PRO A 154 20.93 21.53 2.61
N THR A 155 22.03 22.27 2.71
CA THR A 155 23.02 22.35 1.64
C THR A 155 23.79 21.03 1.51
N LYS A 156 24.39 20.80 0.33
CA LYS A 156 25.26 19.64 0.09
C LYS A 156 26.40 19.54 1.12
N LYS A 157 26.92 20.69 1.58
CA LYS A 157 27.98 20.76 2.59
C LYS A 157 27.50 20.27 3.94
N GLU A 158 26.36 20.77 4.43
CA GLU A 158 25.78 20.36 5.72
C GLU A 158 25.45 18.87 5.75
N LEU A 159 24.89 18.34 4.66
CA LEU A 159 24.64 16.91 4.53
C LEU A 159 25.95 16.10 4.56
N SER A 160 26.98 16.55 3.82
CA SER A 160 28.29 15.89 3.81
C SER A 160 28.97 15.90 5.17
N ASP A 161 28.88 17.00 5.91
CA ASP A 161 29.50 17.14 7.23
C ASP A 161 28.83 16.23 8.26
N LEU A 162 27.50 16.06 8.18
CA LEU A 162 26.79 15.11 9.02
C LEU A 162 27.18 13.65 8.68
N ILE A 163 27.24 13.29 7.39
CA ILE A 163 27.64 11.94 6.97
C ILE A 163 29.04 11.59 7.47
N LYS A 164 30.00 12.52 7.38
CA LYS A 164 31.38 12.33 7.89
C LYS A 164 31.44 12.14 9.41
N LYS A 165 30.50 12.71 10.16
CA LYS A 165 30.42 12.51 11.62
C LYS A 165 29.88 11.13 11.99
N ILE A 166 28.97 10.59 11.18
CA ILE A 166 28.37 9.27 11.37
C ILE A 166 29.36 8.17 10.93
N TYR A 167 30.05 8.39 9.81
CA TYR A 167 31.05 7.48 9.25
C TYR A 167 32.41 8.19 9.15
N PRO A 168 33.13 8.37 10.28
CA PRO A 168 34.49 8.87 10.24
C PRO A 168 35.35 7.87 9.47
N SER A 169 35.96 8.33 8.38
CA SER A 169 36.88 7.55 7.55
C SER A 169 38.17 7.22 8.28
#